data_AF-A0A2D4FLV7-F1
#
_entry.id   AF-A0A2D4FLV7-F1
#
_cell.length_a   1.000
_cell.length_b   1.000
_cell.length_c   1.000
_cell.angle_alpha   90.00
_cell.angle_beta   90.00
_cell.angle_gamma   90.00
#
_symmetry.space_group_name_H-M   'P 1'
#
loop_
_entity.id
_entity.type
_entity.pdbx_description
1 polymer ?
#
loop_
_entity_poly.entity_id
_entity_poly.type
_entity_poly.pdbx_seq_one_letter_code
_entity_poly.pdbx_strand_id
1 'polypeptide(L)'
;MEADSEDKKVKQDYMNKSESLQKEIAQKENQVCQLETDLKIEREWRQTMEEDLKKEKETTCFLQTETQQIITLKKEFLKLQGKNKQLKNLCHDQEEALQELAGKLSESKLKIEDIKEANKTLQGLVWLKDKEATHCKLCEKEFSLSKRKHHCRNCGEIFCNACSDNELPLPSSPKPVRVCDSCHALLIQRCSSNMP
;
A
#
# COMPACT_ATOMS: atom_id res chain seq x y z
N MET A 1 -102.97 56.20 61.50
CA MET A 1 -102.45 54.84 61.76
C MET A 1 -101.87 54.19 60.51
N GLU A 2 -102.39 54.46 59.31
CA GLU A 2 -101.85 53.88 58.05
C GLU A 2 -100.46 54.40 57.64
N ALA A 3 -100.17 55.69 57.82
CA ALA A 3 -98.87 56.28 57.46
C ALA A 3 -97.66 55.72 58.23
N ASP A 4 -97.84 55.28 59.49
CA ASP A 4 -96.78 54.66 60.32
C ASP A 4 -96.53 53.19 59.95
N SER A 5 -97.49 52.55 59.28
CA SER A 5 -97.37 51.17 58.76
C SER A 5 -96.61 51.12 57.43
N GLU A 6 -96.80 52.12 56.56
CA GLU A 6 -96.08 52.22 55.28
C GLU A 6 -94.60 52.56 55.50
N ASP A 7 -94.26 53.48 56.41
CA ASP A 7 -92.88 53.85 56.72
C ASP A 7 -92.05 52.65 57.26
N LYS A 8 -92.67 51.83 58.14
CA LYS A 8 -92.06 50.58 58.64
C LYS A 8 -91.80 49.56 57.53
N LYS A 9 -92.72 49.44 56.57
CA LYS A 9 -92.59 48.51 55.44
C LYS A 9 -91.46 48.93 54.50
N VAL A 10 -91.40 50.22 54.17
CA VAL A 10 -90.32 50.82 53.36
C VAL A 10 -88.97 50.61 54.04
N LYS A 11 -88.87 50.84 55.35
CA LYS A 11 -87.65 50.60 56.13
C LYS A 11 -87.22 49.13 56.10
N GLN A 12 -88.16 48.19 56.25
CA GLN A 12 -87.88 46.75 56.16
C GLN A 12 -87.40 46.35 54.76
N ASP A 13 -87.99 46.92 53.70
CA ASP A 13 -87.58 46.66 52.31
C ASP A 13 -86.17 47.19 52.03
N TYR A 14 -85.82 48.38 52.55
CA TYR A 14 -84.45 48.91 52.48
C TYR A 14 -83.46 48.03 53.25
N MET A 15 -83.81 47.54 54.44
CA MET A 15 -82.97 46.63 55.22
C MET A 15 -82.73 45.31 54.48
N ASN A 16 -83.79 44.69 53.95
CA ASN A 16 -83.68 43.45 53.16
C ASN A 16 -82.83 43.65 51.90
N LYS A 17 -82.98 44.80 51.22
CA LYS A 17 -82.17 45.14 50.04
C LYS A 17 -80.70 45.34 50.42
N SER A 18 -80.43 45.99 51.55
CA SER A 18 -79.07 46.18 52.08
C SER A 18 -78.39 44.85 52.38
N GLU A 19 -79.07 43.92 53.06
CA GLU A 19 -78.54 42.58 53.34
C GLU A 19 -78.29 41.77 52.07
N SER A 20 -79.18 41.85 51.07
CA SER A 20 -78.99 41.19 49.79
C SER A 20 -77.76 41.70 49.05
N LEU A 21 -77.56 43.02 49.03
CA LEU A 21 -76.39 43.64 48.40
C LEU A 21 -75.11 43.29 49.15
N GLN A 22 -75.13 43.24 50.48
CA GLN A 22 -73.97 42.80 51.28
C GLN A 22 -73.58 41.36 50.98
N LYS A 23 -74.54 40.44 50.84
CA LYS A 23 -74.26 39.06 50.43
C LYS A 23 -73.66 38.98 49.03
N GLU A 24 -74.18 39.77 48.10
CA GLU A 24 -73.68 39.81 46.73
C GLU A 24 -72.26 40.39 46.66
N ILE A 25 -71.97 41.45 47.42
CA ILE A 25 -70.61 42.01 47.58
C ILE A 25 -69.66 40.96 48.13
N ALA A 26 -70.01 40.29 49.25
CA ALA A 26 -69.17 39.26 49.84
C ALA A 26 -68.93 38.08 48.89
N GLN A 27 -69.93 37.70 48.08
CA GLN A 27 -69.77 36.67 47.07
C GLN A 27 -68.82 37.11 45.95
N LYS A 28 -68.92 38.37 45.50
CA LYS A 28 -68.03 38.94 44.48
C LYS A 28 -66.61 39.11 45.00
N GLU A 29 -66.41 39.52 46.24
CA GLU A 29 -65.10 39.62 46.89
C GLU A 29 -64.41 38.25 46.95
N ASN A 30 -65.13 37.20 47.37
CA ASN A 30 -64.61 35.83 47.33
C ASN A 30 -64.25 35.39 45.91
N GLN A 31 -65.10 35.72 44.93
CA GLN A 31 -64.84 35.38 43.52
C GLN A 31 -63.59 36.10 42.98
N VAL A 32 -63.38 37.37 43.35
CA VAL A 32 -62.18 38.13 42.98
C VAL A 32 -60.94 37.51 43.61
N CYS A 33 -60.97 37.20 44.91
CA CYS A 33 -59.84 36.56 45.60
C CYS A 33 -59.44 35.21 44.98
N GLN A 34 -60.43 34.40 44.58
CA GLN A 34 -60.19 33.14 43.88
C GLN A 34 -59.51 33.37 42.53
N LEU A 35 -60.03 34.28 41.71
CA LEU A 35 -59.48 34.60 40.39
C LEU A 35 -58.08 35.22 40.48
N GLU A 36 -57.79 36.03 41.50
CA GLU A 36 -56.45 36.57 41.75
C GLU A 36 -55.44 35.47 42.09
N THR A 37 -55.87 34.47 42.86
CA THR A 37 -55.05 33.29 43.19
C THR A 37 -54.78 32.44 41.95
N ASP A 38 -55.82 32.15 41.16
CA ASP A 38 -55.70 31.38 39.92
C ASP A 38 -54.80 32.09 38.91
N LEU A 39 -54.96 33.42 38.75
CA LEU A 39 -54.11 34.23 37.88
C LEU A 39 -52.65 34.23 38.33
N LYS A 40 -52.38 34.19 39.64
CA LYS A 40 -51.03 34.08 40.17
C LYS A 40 -50.40 32.73 39.81
N ILE A 41 -51.13 31.63 40.02
CA ILE A 41 -50.67 30.28 39.68
C ILE A 41 -50.38 30.17 38.18
N GLU A 42 -51.28 30.66 37.33
CA GLU A 42 -51.10 30.66 35.88
C GLU A 42 -49.86 31.47 35.44
N ARG A 43 -49.55 32.57 36.12
CA ARG A 43 -48.33 33.34 35.85
C ARG A 43 -47.06 32.56 36.23
N GLU A 44 -47.05 31.92 37.39
CA GLU A 44 -45.92 31.09 37.85
C GLU A 44 -45.70 29.88 36.93
N TRP A 45 -46.77 29.22 36.50
CA TRP A 45 -46.71 28.14 35.52
C TRP A 45 -46.20 28.61 34.16
N ARG A 46 -46.68 29.75 33.66
CA ARG A 46 -46.19 30.32 32.40
C ARG A 46 -44.69 30.61 32.46
N GLN A 47 -44.22 31.22 33.55
CA GLN A 47 -42.81 31.52 33.73
C GLN A 47 -41.97 30.23 33.72
N THR A 48 -42.41 29.20 34.46
CA THR A 48 -41.71 27.90 34.50
C THR A 48 -41.64 27.27 33.11
N MET A 49 -42.76 27.27 32.37
CA MET A 49 -42.82 26.73 31.01
C MET A 49 -41.92 27.50 30.03
N GLU A 50 -41.80 28.82 30.18
CA GLU A 50 -40.89 29.65 29.37
C GLU A 50 -39.42 29.35 29.67
N GLU A 51 -39.07 29.16 30.95
CA GLU A 51 -37.73 28.77 31.37
C GLU A 51 -37.35 27.40 30.82
N ASP A 52 -38.26 26.43 30.88
CA ASP A 52 -38.02 25.08 30.37
C ASP A 52 -37.94 25.07 28.84
N LEU A 53 -38.80 25.83 28.16
CA LEU A 53 -38.71 26.02 26.71
C LEU A 53 -37.36 26.63 26.30
N LYS A 54 -36.82 27.54 27.10
CA LYS A 54 -35.49 28.13 26.85
C LYS A 54 -34.38 27.08 26.99
N LYS A 55 -34.40 26.29 28.07
CA LYS A 55 -33.41 25.20 28.27
C LYS A 55 -33.45 24.17 27.15
N GLU A 56 -34.66 23.80 26.69
CA GLU A 56 -34.80 22.86 25.58
C GLU A 56 -34.27 23.42 24.26
N LYS A 57 -34.50 24.72 23.99
CA LYS A 57 -33.92 25.40 22.82
C LYS A 57 -32.40 25.43 22.87
N GLU A 58 -31.83 25.73 24.03
CA GLU A 58 -30.37 25.74 24.23
C GLU A 58 -29.78 24.34 24.02
N THR A 59 -30.43 23.31 24.58
CA THR A 59 -30.04 21.90 24.40
C THR A 59 -30.13 21.48 22.93
N THR A 60 -31.20 21.85 22.24
CA THR A 60 -31.38 21.58 20.81
C THR A 60 -30.27 22.23 19.98
N CYS A 61 -29.94 23.50 20.25
CA CYS A 61 -28.86 24.22 19.57
C CYS A 61 -27.49 23.54 19.78
N PHE A 62 -27.22 23.09 21.01
CA PHE A 62 -26.00 22.35 21.34
C PHE A 62 -25.93 21.03 20.56
N LEU A 63 -26.99 20.21 20.61
CA LEU A 63 -27.05 18.93 19.89
C LEU A 63 -26.94 19.10 18.37
N GLN A 64 -27.51 20.16 17.81
CA GLN A 64 -27.35 20.51 16.39
C GLN A 64 -25.88 20.80 16.05
N THR A 65 -25.18 21.53 16.92
CA THR A 65 -23.75 21.83 16.74
C THR A 65 -22.90 20.56 16.81
N GLU A 66 -23.12 19.70 17.81
CA GLU A 66 -22.45 18.40 17.92
C GLU A 66 -22.70 17.52 16.69
N THR A 67 -23.95 17.47 16.21
CA THR A 67 -24.30 16.73 15.00
C THR A 67 -23.52 17.25 13.79
N GLN A 68 -23.39 18.57 13.64
CA GLN A 68 -22.64 19.18 12.56
C GLN A 68 -21.13 18.88 12.64
N GLN A 69 -20.56 18.82 13.84
CA GLN A 69 -19.18 18.38 14.06
C GLN A 69 -19.00 16.92 13.64
N ILE A 70 -19.89 16.02 14.08
CA ILE A 70 -19.85 14.60 13.71
C ILE A 70 -19.93 14.42 12.18
N ILE A 71 -20.80 15.17 11.49
CA ILE A 71 -20.90 15.14 10.02
C ILE A 71 -19.57 15.55 9.37
N THR A 72 -18.91 16.57 9.90
CA THR A 72 -17.63 17.06 9.40
C THR A 72 -16.53 16.02 9.59
N LEU A 73 -16.40 15.47 10.80
CA LEU A 73 -15.44 14.42 11.11
C LEU A 73 -15.67 13.17 10.24
N LYS A 74 -16.93 12.79 10.00
CA LYS A 74 -17.27 11.67 9.11
C LYS A 74 -16.78 11.91 7.68
N LYS A 75 -16.89 13.12 7.15
CA LYS A 75 -16.38 13.47 5.81
C LYS A 75 -14.86 13.34 5.75
N GLU A 76 -14.15 13.82 6.77
CA GLU A 76 -12.70 13.71 6.86
C GLU A 76 -12.24 12.26 6.98
N PHE A 77 -12.92 11.47 7.81
CA PHE A 77 -12.66 10.03 7.94
C PHE A 77 -12.79 9.31 6.61
N LEU A 78 -13.87 9.55 5.84
CA LEU A 78 -14.06 8.94 4.52
C LEU A 78 -12.95 9.36 3.54
N LYS A 79 -12.51 10.62 3.59
CA LYS A 79 -11.40 11.10 2.76
C LYS A 79 -10.09 10.39 3.12
N LEU A 80 -9.78 10.24 4.41
CA LEU A 80 -8.60 9.53 4.89
C LEU A 80 -8.67 8.03 4.55
N GLN A 81 -9.83 7.40 4.69
CA GLN A 81 -10.06 6.01 4.31
C GLN A 81 -9.80 5.78 2.81
N GLY A 82 -10.27 6.70 1.95
CA GLY A 82 -9.99 6.67 0.52
C GLY A 82 -8.48 6.74 0.21
N LYS A 83 -7.77 7.69 0.84
CA LYS A 83 -6.31 7.81 0.70
C LYS A 83 -5.57 6.57 1.20
N ASN A 84 -5.98 5.99 2.32
CA ASN A 84 -5.38 4.78 2.87
C ASN A 84 -5.51 3.60 1.90
N LYS A 85 -6.69 3.45 1.27
CA LYS A 85 -6.92 2.44 0.24
C LYS A 85 -6.02 2.66 -0.98
N GLN A 86 -5.91 3.91 -1.45
CA GLN A 86 -5.03 4.25 -2.58
C GLN A 86 -3.56 3.93 -2.27
N LEU A 87 -3.07 4.30 -1.08
CA LEU A 87 -1.70 4.01 -0.66
C LEU A 87 -1.43 2.51 -0.55
N LYS A 88 -2.39 1.73 -0.02
CA LYS A 88 -2.26 0.27 0.05
C LYS A 88 -2.14 -0.37 -1.34
N ASN A 89 -2.98 0.07 -2.28
CA ASN A 89 -2.90 -0.41 -3.66
C ASN A 89 -1.55 -0.05 -4.28
N LEU A 90 -1.09 1.20 -4.10
CA LEU A 90 0.20 1.63 -4.63
C LEU A 90 1.37 0.82 -4.04
N CYS A 91 1.36 0.55 -2.73
CA CYS A 91 2.39 -0.29 -2.12
C CYS A 91 2.37 -1.70 -2.71
N HIS A 92 1.18 -2.29 -2.89
CA HIS A 92 1.04 -3.60 -3.50
C HIS A 92 1.60 -3.63 -4.93
N ASP A 93 1.21 -2.67 -5.77
CA ASP A 93 1.71 -2.57 -7.16
C ASP A 93 3.25 -2.40 -7.19
N GLN A 94 3.81 -1.64 -6.24
CA GLN A 94 5.26 -1.47 -6.11
C GLN A 94 5.96 -2.76 -5.68
N GLU A 95 5.38 -3.53 -4.76
CA GLU A 95 5.91 -4.82 -4.33
C GLU A 95 5.92 -5.82 -5.48
N GLU A 96 4.84 -5.90 -6.27
CA GLU A 96 4.76 -6.77 -7.45
C GLU A 96 5.82 -6.40 -8.50
N ALA A 97 5.98 -5.10 -8.79
CA ALA A 97 6.99 -4.63 -9.73
C ALA A 97 8.42 -4.95 -9.26
N LEU A 98 8.71 -4.82 -7.96
CA LEU A 98 10.00 -5.19 -7.39
C LEU A 98 10.26 -6.70 -7.50
N GLN A 99 9.23 -7.53 -7.28
CA GLN A 99 9.34 -8.97 -7.44
C GLN A 99 9.64 -9.37 -8.89
N GLU A 100 8.97 -8.74 -9.87
CA GLU A 100 9.23 -8.98 -11.29
C GLU A 100 10.67 -8.59 -11.68
N LEU A 101 11.14 -7.42 -11.22
CA LEU A 101 12.51 -6.97 -11.45
C LEU A 101 13.54 -7.91 -10.82
N ALA A 102 13.30 -8.38 -9.60
CA ALA A 102 14.14 -9.35 -8.93
C ALA A 102 14.24 -10.67 -9.73
N GLY A 103 13.10 -11.15 -10.28
CA GLY A 103 13.07 -12.30 -11.17
C GLY A 103 13.94 -12.10 -12.42
N LYS A 104 13.75 -10.99 -13.14
CA LYS A 104 14.53 -10.65 -14.35
C LYS A 104 16.03 -10.54 -14.05
N LEU A 105 16.40 -9.94 -12.92
CA LEU A 105 17.80 -9.82 -12.49
C LEU A 105 18.41 -11.20 -12.20
N SER A 106 17.66 -12.10 -11.55
CA SER A 106 18.09 -13.47 -11.30
C SER A 106 18.31 -14.24 -12.60
N GLU A 107 17.37 -14.16 -13.54
CA GLU A 107 17.51 -14.78 -14.87
C GLU A 107 18.70 -14.24 -15.65
N SER A 108 18.88 -12.91 -15.68
CA SER A 108 20.01 -12.27 -16.34
C SER A 108 21.33 -12.71 -15.72
N LYS A 109 21.40 -12.82 -14.38
CA LYS A 109 22.58 -13.32 -13.68
C LYS A 109 22.92 -14.76 -14.09
N LEU A 110 21.93 -15.66 -14.16
CA LEU A 110 22.15 -17.04 -14.63
C LEU A 110 22.71 -17.06 -16.06
N LYS A 111 22.10 -16.30 -16.99
CA LYS A 111 22.59 -16.20 -18.37
C LYS A 111 24.03 -15.69 -18.46
N ILE A 112 24.41 -14.73 -17.61
CA ILE A 112 25.78 -14.21 -17.56
C ILE A 112 26.75 -15.29 -17.09
N GLU A 113 26.40 -16.09 -16.08
CA GLU A 113 27.24 -17.19 -15.61
C GLU A 113 27.40 -18.27 -16.68
N ASP A 114 26.33 -18.63 -17.39
CA ASP A 114 26.38 -19.58 -18.52
C ASP A 114 27.33 -19.07 -19.63
N ILE A 115 27.24 -17.77 -19.98
CA ILE A 115 28.11 -17.14 -20.97
C ILE A 115 29.56 -17.12 -20.50
N LYS A 116 29.84 -16.90 -19.21
CA LYS A 116 31.20 -16.95 -18.65
C LYS A 116 31.78 -18.36 -18.76
N GLU A 117 30.98 -19.38 -18.44
CA GLU A 117 31.40 -20.78 -18.54
C GLU A 117 31.67 -21.19 -20.01
N ALA A 118 30.79 -20.80 -20.92
CA ALA A 118 30.98 -21.01 -22.36
C ALA A 118 32.24 -20.29 -22.87
N ASN A 119 32.46 -19.03 -22.48
CA ASN A 119 33.67 -18.29 -22.85
C ASN A 119 34.95 -18.92 -22.29
N LYS A 120 34.94 -19.43 -21.06
CA LYS A 120 36.07 -20.15 -20.48
C LYS A 120 36.41 -21.41 -21.28
N THR A 121 35.38 -22.14 -21.74
CA THR A 121 35.53 -23.30 -22.61
C THR A 121 36.11 -22.92 -23.97
N LEU A 122 35.63 -21.81 -24.56
CA LEU A 122 36.13 -21.30 -25.84
C LEU A 122 37.55 -20.73 -25.75
N GLN A 123 37.96 -20.10 -24.63
CA GLN A 123 39.33 -19.64 -24.42
C GLN A 123 40.34 -20.80 -24.44
N GLY A 124 39.94 -22.00 -24.00
CA GLY A 124 40.76 -23.22 -24.13
C GLY A 124 40.96 -23.71 -25.57
N LEU A 125 40.22 -23.15 -26.54
CA LEU A 125 40.28 -23.49 -27.97
C LEU A 125 40.94 -22.39 -28.82
N VAL A 126 41.45 -21.32 -28.20
CA VAL A 126 42.09 -20.22 -28.95
C VAL A 126 43.47 -20.66 -29.43
N TRP A 127 43.59 -20.84 -30.75
CA TRP A 127 44.85 -21.01 -31.47
C TRP A 127 45.79 -19.83 -31.15
N LEU A 128 46.84 -20.09 -30.35
CA LEU A 128 47.78 -19.06 -29.93
C LEU A 128 48.45 -18.42 -31.16
N LYS A 129 48.50 -17.08 -31.17
CA LYS A 129 49.20 -16.33 -32.21
C LYS A 129 50.69 -16.55 -32.09
N ASP A 130 51.36 -16.79 -33.21
CA ASP A 130 52.79 -17.15 -33.31
C ASP A 130 53.74 -16.19 -32.60
N LYS A 131 53.35 -14.93 -32.42
CA LYS A 131 54.18 -13.91 -31.77
C LYS A 131 54.30 -14.12 -30.26
N GLU A 132 53.36 -14.81 -29.63
CA GLU A 132 53.31 -14.96 -28.17
C GLU A 132 54.05 -16.21 -27.66
N ALA A 133 54.21 -17.25 -28.49
CA ALA A 133 54.91 -18.46 -28.09
C ALA A 133 56.44 -18.30 -28.19
N THR A 134 57.13 -18.10 -27.08
CA THR A 134 58.61 -18.04 -27.02
C THR A 134 59.27 -19.42 -26.93
N HIS A 135 58.55 -20.42 -26.42
CA HIS A 135 59.05 -21.78 -26.19
C HIS A 135 58.11 -22.83 -26.79
N CYS A 136 58.64 -24.01 -27.13
CA CYS A 136 57.84 -25.16 -27.53
C CYS A 136 56.91 -25.59 -26.39
N LYS A 137 55.61 -25.73 -26.66
CA LYS A 137 54.63 -26.10 -25.63
C LYS A 137 54.88 -27.46 -24.97
N LEU A 138 55.57 -28.39 -25.65
CA LEU A 138 55.83 -29.74 -25.12
C LEU A 138 57.19 -29.87 -24.43
N CYS A 139 58.27 -29.46 -25.10
CA CYS A 139 59.63 -29.64 -24.55
C CYS A 139 60.20 -28.37 -23.90
N GLU A 140 59.43 -27.28 -23.86
CA GLU A 140 59.78 -25.99 -23.26
C GLU A 140 61.07 -25.36 -23.78
N LYS A 141 61.65 -25.87 -24.88
CA LYS A 141 62.85 -25.27 -25.48
C LYS A 141 62.49 -24.01 -26.25
N GLU A 142 63.29 -22.96 -26.08
CA GLU A 142 63.12 -21.68 -26.77
C GLU A 142 63.18 -21.84 -28.29
N PHE A 143 62.33 -21.10 -28.99
CA PHE A 143 62.35 -20.99 -30.45
C PHE A 143 63.48 -20.06 -30.90
N SER A 144 64.05 -20.35 -32.07
CA SER A 144 65.15 -19.58 -32.65
C SER A 144 65.05 -19.60 -34.17
N LEU A 145 65.94 -18.90 -34.88
CA LEU A 145 65.97 -18.92 -36.34
C LEU A 145 66.11 -20.34 -36.93
N SER A 146 66.83 -21.23 -36.21
CA SER A 146 67.00 -22.63 -36.59
C SER A 146 65.89 -23.56 -36.06
N LYS A 147 65.17 -23.16 -35.01
CA LYS A 147 64.04 -23.91 -34.45
C LYS A 147 62.73 -23.18 -34.70
N ARG A 148 62.11 -23.48 -35.84
CA ARG A 148 60.87 -22.85 -36.29
C ARG A 148 59.65 -23.35 -35.49
N LYS A 149 58.60 -22.51 -35.51
CA LYS A 149 57.31 -22.74 -34.85
C LYS A 149 56.38 -23.53 -35.77
N HIS A 150 55.67 -24.50 -35.21
CA HIS A 150 54.70 -25.32 -35.92
C HIS A 150 53.44 -25.52 -35.07
N HIS A 151 52.26 -25.30 -35.63
CA HIS A 151 51.02 -25.58 -34.91
C HIS A 151 50.59 -27.02 -35.04
N CYS A 152 50.06 -27.55 -33.94
CA CYS A 152 49.25 -28.76 -33.98
C CYS A 152 47.86 -28.40 -34.52
N ARG A 153 47.41 -29.06 -35.61
CA ARG A 153 46.08 -28.80 -36.19
C ARG A 153 44.92 -29.35 -35.36
N ASN A 154 45.21 -30.13 -34.31
CA ASN A 154 44.22 -30.65 -33.37
C ASN A 154 44.00 -29.71 -32.17
N CYS A 155 45.07 -29.30 -31.47
CA CYS A 155 44.95 -28.48 -30.25
C CYS A 155 45.28 -26.98 -30.44
N GLY A 156 45.81 -26.57 -31.59
CA GLY A 156 46.12 -25.16 -31.90
C GLY A 156 47.34 -24.56 -31.20
N GLU A 157 47.99 -25.30 -30.31
CA GLU A 157 49.22 -24.90 -29.61
C GLU A 157 50.47 -24.97 -30.54
N ILE A 158 51.56 -24.31 -30.13
CA ILE A 158 52.79 -24.15 -30.92
C ILE A 158 53.93 -25.04 -30.40
N PHE A 159 54.53 -25.80 -31.31
CA PHE A 159 55.57 -26.79 -31.04
C PHE A 159 56.77 -26.62 -31.97
N CYS A 160 57.91 -27.24 -31.62
CA CYS A 160 59.03 -27.40 -32.55
C CYS A 160 58.81 -28.63 -33.45
N ASN A 161 59.60 -28.76 -34.52
CA ASN A 161 59.46 -29.89 -35.44
C ASN A 161 59.53 -31.23 -34.71
N ALA A 162 60.52 -31.40 -33.83
CA ALA A 162 60.73 -32.65 -33.08
C ALA A 162 59.56 -33.06 -32.16
N CYS A 163 58.71 -32.11 -31.75
CA CYS A 163 57.55 -32.38 -30.88
C CYS A 163 56.22 -32.44 -31.66
N SER A 164 56.27 -32.32 -32.98
CA SER A 164 55.11 -32.26 -33.85
C SER A 164 55.38 -32.81 -35.24
N ASP A 165 56.24 -33.82 -35.36
CA ASP A 165 56.64 -34.37 -36.67
C ASP A 165 55.67 -35.44 -37.20
N ASN A 166 54.54 -35.60 -36.52
CA ASN A 166 53.52 -36.58 -36.86
C ASN A 166 52.41 -35.93 -37.69
N GLU A 167 51.81 -36.69 -38.62
CA GLU A 167 50.63 -36.27 -39.39
C GLU A 167 49.51 -37.31 -39.25
N LEU A 168 48.29 -36.83 -39.01
CA LEU A 168 47.09 -37.68 -38.92
C LEU A 168 45.92 -37.07 -39.71
N PRO A 169 45.02 -37.89 -40.26
CA PRO A 169 43.76 -37.40 -40.78
C PRO A 169 42.92 -36.84 -39.62
N LEU A 170 42.53 -35.58 -39.72
CA LEU A 170 41.62 -34.94 -38.77
C LEU A 170 40.28 -34.67 -39.45
N PRO A 171 39.15 -34.67 -38.73
CA PRO A 171 37.84 -34.32 -39.31
C PRO A 171 37.81 -32.93 -39.98
N SER A 172 38.73 -32.05 -39.60
CA SER A 172 38.88 -30.69 -40.14
C SER A 172 39.60 -30.64 -41.50
N SER A 173 40.22 -31.72 -41.99
CA SER A 173 40.91 -31.73 -43.28
C SER A 173 40.87 -33.10 -43.97
N PRO A 174 40.59 -33.17 -45.28
CA PRO A 174 40.58 -34.43 -46.02
C PRO A 174 41.99 -35.02 -46.24
N LYS A 175 43.06 -34.26 -45.93
CA LYS A 175 44.45 -34.71 -46.02
C LYS A 175 45.03 -34.86 -44.61
N PRO A 176 46.00 -35.76 -44.39
CA PRO A 176 46.75 -35.79 -43.13
C PRO A 176 47.35 -34.42 -42.82
N VAL A 177 47.21 -34.00 -41.57
CA VAL A 177 47.72 -32.71 -41.09
C VAL A 177 48.57 -32.92 -39.85
N ARG A 178 49.53 -32.01 -39.67
CA ARG A 178 50.48 -32.05 -38.56
C ARG A 178 49.82 -32.00 -37.19
N VAL A 179 50.22 -32.89 -36.30
CA VAL A 179 49.80 -32.93 -34.89
C VAL A 179 51.00 -33.04 -33.96
N CYS A 180 50.89 -32.51 -32.74
CA CYS A 180 51.92 -32.73 -31.72
C CYS A 180 51.91 -34.17 -31.20
N ASP A 181 53.01 -34.60 -30.60
CA ASP A 181 53.18 -35.98 -30.13
C ASP A 181 52.09 -36.40 -29.13
N SER A 182 51.67 -35.49 -28.25
CA SER A 182 50.57 -35.73 -27.29
C SER A 182 49.23 -35.95 -28.01
N CYS A 183 48.92 -35.16 -29.03
CA CYS A 183 47.70 -35.35 -29.83
C CYS A 183 47.78 -36.62 -30.67
N HIS A 184 48.95 -36.93 -31.23
CA HIS A 184 49.19 -38.15 -32.00
C HIS A 184 48.91 -39.40 -31.16
N ALA A 185 49.52 -39.49 -29.97
CA ALA A 185 49.32 -40.61 -29.05
C ALA A 185 47.85 -40.75 -28.62
N LEU A 186 47.19 -39.64 -28.24
CA LEU A 186 45.79 -39.64 -27.82
C LEU A 186 44.85 -40.12 -28.94
N LEU A 187 45.04 -39.62 -30.17
CA LEU A 187 44.17 -39.91 -31.30
C LEU A 187 44.34 -41.36 -31.78
N ILE A 188 45.58 -41.87 -31.82
CA ILE A 188 45.82 -43.29 -32.14
C ILE A 188 45.18 -44.20 -31.09
N GLN A 189 45.33 -43.89 -29.79
CA GLN A 189 44.73 -44.69 -28.72
C GLN A 189 43.20 -44.74 -28.82
N ARG A 190 42.55 -43.63 -29.20
CA ARG A 190 41.10 -43.56 -29.43
C ARG A 190 40.67 -44.34 -30.67
N CYS A 191 41.47 -44.36 -31.73
CA CYS A 191 41.19 -45.19 -32.91
C CYS A 191 41.31 -46.69 -32.61
N SER A 192 42.20 -47.10 -31.71
CA SER A 192 42.33 -48.50 -31.29
C SER A 192 41.20 -48.98 -30.37
N SER A 193 40.55 -48.07 -29.63
CA SER A 193 39.45 -48.40 -28.70
C SER A 193 38.04 -48.23 -29.31
N ASN A 194 37.95 -47.62 -30.50
CA ASN A 194 36.70 -47.48 -31.28
C ASN A 194 36.69 -48.35 -32.56
N MET A 195 37.53 -49.38 -32.64
CA MET A 195 37.25 -50.49 -33.57
C MET A 195 36.13 -51.35 -32.95
N PRO A 196 35.03 -51.64 -33.68
CA PRO A 196 34.03 -52.59 -33.20
C PRO A 196 34.62 -53.99 -32.99
#